data_AF-V6F6V1-F1
#
_entry.id   AF-V6F6V1-F1
#
_cell.length_a   1.000
_cell.length_b   1.000
_cell.length_c   1.000
_cell.angle_alpha   90.00
_cell.angle_beta   90.00
_cell.angle_gamma   90.00
#
_symmetry.space_group_name_H-M   'P 1'
#
loop_
_entity.id
_entity.type
_entity.pdbx_description
1 polymer ?
#
loop_
_entity_poly.entity_id
_entity_poly.type
_entity_poly.pdbx_seq_one_letter_code
_entity_poly.pdbx_strand_id
1 'polypeptide(L)'
;MALKIMATPHTPTLAAKRAIRKIGDGLRKARLRRRLPMEVVASRAFISRGTLARVEQGDPAVSFGIYASVMQALGLSGPLGDLVADDPVGADMESEQLPKRIRTKKAVKP
;
A
#
# COMPACT_ATOMS: atom_id res chain seq x y z
N MET A 1 29.50 -18.55 -16.07
CA MET A 1 28.32 -19.31 -15.61
C MET A 1 27.52 -18.39 -14.69
N ALA A 2 26.54 -17.66 -15.23
CA ALA A 2 25.75 -16.71 -14.45
C ALA A 2 24.78 -17.48 -13.55
N LEU A 3 24.91 -17.34 -12.23
CA LEU A 3 23.89 -17.83 -11.30
C LEU A 3 22.59 -17.10 -11.60
N LYS A 4 21.65 -17.78 -12.26
CA LYS A 4 20.28 -17.31 -12.40
C LYS A 4 19.64 -17.43 -11.03
N ILE A 5 19.71 -16.36 -10.23
CA ILE A 5 18.97 -16.24 -8.98
C ILE A 5 17.48 -16.29 -9.36
N MET A 6 16.89 -17.47 -9.30
CA MET A 6 15.44 -17.59 -9.35
C MET A 6 14.91 -16.94 -8.09
N ALA A 7 14.05 -15.92 -8.23
CA ALA A 7 13.35 -15.35 -7.09
C ALA A 7 12.62 -16.48 -6.36
N THR A 8 12.99 -16.73 -5.11
CA THR A 8 12.24 -17.66 -4.26
C THR A 8 10.79 -17.16 -4.18
N PRO A 9 9.78 -18.03 -4.21
CA PRO A 9 8.40 -17.61 -4.07
C PRO A 9 8.24 -16.96 -2.69
N HIS A 10 8.26 -15.63 -2.66
CA HIS A 10 8.10 -14.88 -1.42
C HIS A 10 6.68 -15.14 -0.91
N THR A 11 6.58 -15.90 0.18
CA THR A 11 5.31 -16.24 0.79
C THR A 11 5.12 -15.32 2.01
N PRO A 12 4.32 -14.26 1.89
CA PRO A 12 4.13 -13.35 3.00
C PRO A 12 3.42 -14.05 4.18
N THR A 13 3.59 -13.47 5.37
CA THR A 13 2.90 -13.93 6.58
C THR A 13 1.39 -13.91 6.40
N LEU A 14 0.66 -14.66 7.24
CA LEU A 14 -0.80 -14.68 7.19
C LEU A 14 -1.42 -13.29 7.37
N ALA A 15 -0.86 -12.47 8.25
CA ALA A 15 -1.30 -11.10 8.47
C ALA A 15 -1.17 -10.25 7.19
N ALA A 16 -0.02 -10.32 6.52
CA ALA A 16 0.22 -9.64 5.26
C ALA A 16 -0.72 -10.14 4.15
N LYS A 17 -0.94 -11.46 4.02
CA LYS A 17 -1.92 -12.02 3.07
C LYS A 17 -3.33 -11.48 3.30
N ARG A 18 -3.77 -11.37 4.57
CA ARG A 18 -5.08 -10.80 4.93
C ARG A 18 -5.18 -9.32 4.56
N ALA A 19 -4.12 -8.55 4.80
CA ALA A 19 -4.06 -7.14 4.41
C ALA A 19 -4.17 -6.97 2.89
N ILE A 20 -3.42 -7.76 2.11
CA ILE A 20 -3.47 -7.72 0.64
C ILE A 20 -4.86 -8.14 0.13
N ARG A 21 -5.48 -9.16 0.72
CA ARG A 21 -6.87 -9.55 0.40
C ARG A 21 -7.86 -8.42 0.65
N LYS A 22 -7.73 -7.71 1.78
CA LYS A 22 -8.58 -6.56 2.10
C LYS A 22 -8.45 -5.46 1.04
N ILE A 23 -7.23 -5.22 0.54
CA ILE A 23 -6.99 -4.29 -0.58
C ILE A 23 -7.72 -4.78 -1.84
N GLY A 24 -7.52 -6.03 -2.25
CA GLY A 24 -8.16 -6.63 -3.42
C GLY A 24 -9.70 -6.53 -3.38
N ASP A 25 -10.29 -6.88 -2.24
CA ASP A 25 -11.74 -6.76 -2.00
C ASP A 25 -12.21 -5.30 -2.11
N GLY A 26 -11.42 -4.36 -1.59
CA GLY A 26 -11.67 -2.92 -1.70
C GLY A 26 -11.69 -2.46 -3.17
N LEU A 27 -10.71 -2.88 -3.95
CA LEU A 27 -10.62 -2.57 -5.39
C LEU A 27 -11.80 -3.16 -6.17
N ARG A 28 -12.16 -4.42 -5.90
CA ARG A 28 -13.34 -5.06 -6.50
C ARG A 28 -14.61 -4.31 -6.18
N LYS A 29 -14.84 -3.96 -4.91
CA LYS A 29 -16.00 -3.16 -4.49
C LYS A 29 -16.00 -1.79 -5.17
N ALA A 30 -14.84 -1.16 -5.33
CA ALA A 30 -14.73 0.14 -5.99
C ALA A 30 -15.04 0.06 -7.49
N ARG A 31 -14.59 -1.00 -8.19
CA ARG A 31 -14.97 -1.27 -9.58
C ARG A 31 -16.48 -1.48 -9.73
N LEU A 32 -17.07 -2.33 -8.88
CA LEU A 32 -18.50 -2.66 -8.93
C LEU A 32 -19.38 -1.44 -8.63
N ARG A 33 -19.04 -0.62 -7.63
CA ARG A 33 -19.76 0.63 -7.32
C ARG A 33 -19.80 1.60 -8.50
N ARG A 34 -18.75 1.60 -9.32
CA ARG A 34 -18.64 2.42 -10.54
C ARG A 34 -19.22 1.74 -11.78
N ARG A 35 -19.79 0.55 -11.65
CA ARG A 35 -20.36 -0.26 -12.75
C ARG A 35 -19.38 -0.47 -13.90
N LEU A 36 -18.08 -0.61 -13.59
CA LEU A 36 -17.05 -0.79 -14.59
C LEU A 36 -16.85 -2.30 -14.90
N PRO A 37 -16.94 -2.70 -16.17
CA PRO A 37 -16.54 -4.04 -16.60
C PRO A 37 -15.06 -4.30 -16.30
N MET A 38 -14.71 -5.57 -16.10
CA MET A 38 -13.33 -5.97 -15.83
C MET A 38 -12.39 -5.58 -16.98
N GLU A 39 -12.82 -5.77 -18.23
CA GLU A 39 -12.04 -5.39 -19.42
C GLU A 39 -11.69 -3.90 -19.46
N VAL A 40 -12.62 -3.03 -19.05
CA VAL A 40 -12.41 -1.58 -19.05
C VAL A 40 -11.32 -1.19 -18.06
N VAL A 41 -11.34 -1.76 -16.85
CA VAL A 41 -10.32 -1.46 -15.83
C VAL A 41 -8.99 -2.08 -16.20
N ALA A 42 -8.99 -3.32 -16.70
CA ALA A 42 -7.77 -4.01 -17.13
C ALA A 42 -7.06 -3.23 -18.25
N SER A 43 -7.81 -2.76 -19.25
CA SER A 43 -7.31 -1.92 -20.33
C SER A 43 -6.71 -0.60 -19.81
N ARG A 44 -7.42 0.11 -18.92
CA ARG A 44 -6.92 1.36 -18.30
C ARG A 44 -5.67 1.17 -17.45
N ALA A 45 -5.51 0.00 -16.84
CA ALA A 45 -4.35 -0.35 -16.04
C ALA A 45 -3.23 -1.03 -16.85
N PHE A 46 -3.37 -1.15 -18.18
CA PHE A 46 -2.42 -1.81 -19.08
C PHE A 46 -2.07 -3.25 -18.67
N ILE A 47 -3.08 -4.02 -18.23
CA ILE A 47 -2.92 -5.43 -17.81
C ILE A 47 -3.97 -6.33 -18.44
N SER A 48 -3.76 -7.64 -18.37
CA SER A 48 -4.77 -8.62 -18.76
C SER A 48 -5.94 -8.65 -17.77
N ARG A 49 -7.12 -9.08 -18.25
CA ARG A 49 -8.26 -9.40 -17.39
C ARG A 49 -7.93 -10.43 -16.31
N GLY A 50 -7.13 -11.44 -16.63
CA GLY A 50 -6.70 -12.47 -15.67
C GLY A 50 -5.84 -11.87 -14.55
N THR A 51 -4.97 -10.92 -14.88
CA THR A 51 -4.18 -10.18 -13.89
C THR A 51 -5.09 -9.36 -12.97
N LEU A 52 -6.07 -8.65 -13.52
CA LEU A 52 -7.04 -7.90 -12.71
C LEU A 52 -7.83 -8.82 -11.78
N ALA A 53 -8.22 -10.01 -12.23
CA ALA A 53 -8.89 -10.99 -11.37
C ALA A 53 -8.02 -11.42 -10.17
N ARG A 54 -6.71 -11.63 -10.38
CA ARG A 54 -5.75 -11.94 -9.30
C ARG A 54 -5.58 -10.77 -8.32
N VAL A 55 -5.51 -9.54 -8.83
CA VAL A 55 -5.50 -8.31 -8.00
C VAL A 55 -6.75 -8.25 -7.12
N GLU A 56 -7.94 -8.45 -7.69
CA GLU A 56 -9.21 -8.41 -6.94
C GLU A 56 -9.34 -9.54 -5.91
N GLN A 57 -8.59 -10.63 -6.06
CA GLN A 57 -8.49 -11.71 -5.08
C GLN A 57 -7.42 -11.46 -4.00
N GLY A 58 -6.62 -10.41 -4.15
CA GLY A 58 -5.51 -10.08 -3.26
C GLY A 58 -4.35 -11.06 -3.36
N ASP A 59 -4.00 -11.46 -4.58
CA ASP A 59 -2.85 -12.33 -4.82
C ASP A 59 -1.52 -11.61 -4.48
N PRO A 60 -0.73 -12.11 -3.50
CA PRO A 60 0.53 -11.50 -3.12
C PRO A 60 1.65 -11.67 -4.16
N ALA A 61 1.50 -12.56 -5.14
CA ALA A 61 2.47 -12.73 -6.22
C ALA A 61 2.33 -11.67 -7.32
N VAL A 62 1.26 -10.87 -7.30
CA VAL A 62 1.10 -9.74 -8.21
C VAL A 62 1.89 -8.55 -7.65
N SER A 63 2.72 -7.93 -8.50
CA SER A 63 3.58 -6.82 -8.08
C SER A 63 2.76 -5.63 -7.57
N PHE A 64 3.29 -4.91 -6.59
CA PHE A 64 2.64 -3.71 -6.05
C PHE A 64 2.41 -2.64 -7.12
N GLY A 65 3.31 -2.53 -8.11
CA GLY A 65 3.13 -1.63 -9.26
C GLY A 65 1.84 -1.92 -10.04
N ILE A 66 1.45 -3.19 -10.19
CA ILE A 66 0.17 -3.56 -10.81
C ILE A 66 -1.02 -3.14 -9.94
N TYR A 67 -0.95 -3.32 -8.62
CA TYR A 67 -1.97 -2.82 -7.70
C TYR A 67 -2.13 -1.29 -7.83
N ALA A 68 -1.02 -0.56 -7.89
CA ALA A 68 -1.01 0.89 -8.08
C ALA A 68 -1.64 1.31 -9.42
N SER A 69 -1.33 0.63 -10.53
CA SER A 69 -1.95 0.88 -11.83
C SER A 69 -3.47 0.65 -11.79
N VAL A 70 -3.94 -0.39 -11.10
CA VAL A 70 -5.39 -0.63 -10.93
C VAL A 70 -6.03 0.45 -10.07
N MET A 71 -5.38 0.88 -8.99
CA MET A 71 -5.85 2.00 -8.17
C MET A 71 -5.97 3.28 -9.01
N GLN A 72 -4.95 3.60 -9.81
CA GLN A 72 -4.96 4.74 -10.72
C GLN A 72 -6.10 4.64 -11.75
N ALA A 73 -6.28 3.48 -12.39
CA ALA A 73 -7.36 3.22 -13.35
C ALA A 73 -8.77 3.37 -12.75
N LEU A 74 -8.88 3.20 -11.43
CA LEU A 74 -10.09 3.38 -10.63
C LEU A 74 -10.20 4.79 -10.01
N GLY A 75 -9.26 5.70 -10.25
CA GLY A 75 -9.24 7.04 -9.66
C GLY A 75 -8.99 7.03 -8.14
N LEU A 76 -8.18 6.07 -7.67
CA LEU A 76 -7.80 5.89 -6.26
C LEU A 76 -6.29 6.13 -6.06
N SER A 77 -5.69 7.05 -6.82
CA SER A 77 -4.25 7.32 -6.76
C SER A 77 -3.82 8.14 -5.52
N GLY A 78 -4.69 8.97 -4.96
CA GLY A 78 -4.38 9.80 -3.79
C GLY A 78 -3.86 8.99 -2.60
N PRO A 79 -4.59 7.95 -2.13
CA PRO A 79 -4.17 7.11 -1.01
C PRO A 79 -2.83 6.39 -1.15
N LEU A 80 -2.24 6.33 -2.36
CA LEU A 80 -0.91 5.73 -2.55
C LEU A 80 0.20 6.61 -1.96
N GLY A 81 0.07 7.93 -2.05
CA GLY A 81 1.05 8.87 -1.46
C GLY A 81 1.00 8.88 0.06
N ASP A 82 -0.19 8.64 0.63
CA ASP A 82 -0.45 8.73 2.06
C ASP A 82 -0.29 7.39 2.79
N LEU A 83 0.10 6.32 2.09
CA LEU A 83 0.10 4.96 2.64
C LEU A 83 1.01 4.78 3.87
N VAL A 84 2.03 5.64 4.00
CA VAL A 84 2.99 5.67 5.12
C VAL A 84 3.01 7.04 5.79
N ALA A 85 1.98 7.88 5.56
CA ALA A 85 1.91 9.20 6.19
C ALA A 85 1.67 9.10 7.71
N ASP A 86 0.87 8.12 8.14
CA ASP A 86 0.62 7.83 9.54
C ASP A 86 1.53 6.68 10.02
N ASP A 87 2.58 7.00 10.79
CA ASP A 87 3.42 6.03 11.50
C ASP A 87 3.20 6.15 13.03
N PRO A 88 2.13 5.55 13.57
CA PRO A 88 1.81 5.67 14.99
C PRO A 88 2.89 5.06 15.88
N VAL A 89 3.57 4.01 15.42
CA VAL A 89 4.67 3.39 16.17
C VAL A 89 5.85 4.35 16.25
N GLY A 90 6.20 5.00 15.14
CA GLY A 90 7.22 6.06 15.13
C GLY A 90 6.85 7.24 16.05
N ALA A 91 5.59 7.67 16.03
CA ALA A 91 5.10 8.74 16.89
C ALA A 91 5.14 8.36 18.39
N ASP A 92 4.81 7.12 18.73
CA ASP A 92 4.90 6.61 20.10
C ASP A 92 6.38 6.56 20.57
N MET A 93 7.28 6.08 19.70
CA MET A 93 8.72 6.05 19.98
C MET A 93 9.32 7.45 20.16
N GLU A 94 8.85 8.45 19.39
CA GLU A 94 9.23 9.85 19.56
C GLU A 94 8.69 10.41 20.89
N SER A 95 7.44 10.07 21.22
CA SER A 95 6.80 10.48 22.48
C SER A 95 7.54 9.95 23.70
N GLU A 96 8.04 8.71 23.66
CA GLU A 96 8.87 8.11 24.72
C GLU A 96 10.22 8.85 24.89
N GLN A 97 10.74 9.44 23.83
CA GLN A 97 12.03 10.16 23.82
C GLN A 97 11.90 11.63 24.23
N LEU A 98 10.69 12.15 24.43
CA LEU A 98 10.48 13.54 24.83
C LEU A 98 11.13 13.85 26.19
N PRO A 99 11.84 14.98 26.33
CA PRO A 99 12.39 15.38 27.62
C PRO A 99 11.27 15.64 28.63
N LYS A 100 11.33 14.99 29.80
CA LYS A 100 10.35 15.19 30.89
C LYS A 100 10.25 16.63 31.40
N ARG A 101 11.24 17.48 31.12
CA ARG A 101 11.25 18.90 31.50
C ARG A 101 12.15 19.70 30.56
N ILE A 102 11.59 20.74 29.93
CA ILE A 102 12.35 21.75 29.20
C ILE A 102 12.69 22.89 30.17
N ARG A 103 13.97 23.25 30.25
CA ARG A 103 14.43 24.36 31.10
C ARG A 103 14.82 25.53 30.21
N THR A 104 14.08 26.62 30.26
CA THR A 104 14.47 27.88 29.63
C THR A 104 15.69 28.46 30.35
N LYS A 105 16.71 28.89 29.60
CA LYS A 105 17.82 29.66 30.17
C LYS A 105 17.25 31.01 30.63
N LYS A 106 17.54 31.39 31.88
CA LYS A 106 17.11 32.66 32.47
C LYS A 106 17.63 33.79 31.58
N ALA A 107 16.72 34.63 31.07
CA ALA A 107 17.12 35.82 30.32
C ALA A 107 18.08 36.63 31.19
N VAL A 108 19.30 36.84 30.70
CA VAL A 108 20.26 37.74 31.32
C VAL A 108 19.67 39.13 31.20
N LYS A 109 19.30 39.73 32.34
CA LYS A 109 18.76 41.09 32.38
C LYS A 109 19.91 42.07 32.05
N PRO A 110 19.67 43.10 31.22
CA PRO A 110 20.71 44.05 30.78
C PRO A 110 21.38 44.78 31.94
#